data_AF-A0A6V7Q167-F1
#
_entry.id   AF-A0A6V7Q167-F1
#
_cell.length_a   1.000
_cell.length_b   1.000
_cell.length_c   1.000
_cell.angle_alpha   90.00
_cell.angle_beta   90.00
_cell.angle_gamma   90.00
#
_symmetry.space_group_name_H-M   'P 1'
#
loop_
_entity.id
_entity.type
_entity.pdbx_description
1 polymer ?
#
loop_
_entity_poly.entity_id
_entity_poly.type
_entity_poly.pdbx_seq_one_letter_code
_entity_poly.pdbx_strand_id
1 'polypeptide(L)'
;MKSGDEEGYDAVFLSPHKFVGGPGPRTPLDEQSLYRLGSAPPSTCGGGTVAYVNGFDEKDTLYYESIEEREDGGTPPIIQKIRVALAFWVKSYVGCHVIGCRERLHAESALRFLLANPNIIILGNTQVMRLPIFSFLVFPRDENTDENENKKKPLHGRFVAKLLNDLFGIQARGGCACAGPYGHHLLGVDRELSLRIRSAIQQGYTGLKPGWTRVSFCYYMSKEECSFILSAIDFAASYGHRFLSLYRFDWLTGDWTFRRRCVSKHRTMPEYVAKVFDQGEKIRGSVTSREILTDKEKEKNSADARLFQTYLESAKMIAFSLPEFSEPCIDVPAEVDRSLILFRI
;
A
#
# COMPACT_ATOMS: atom_id res chain seq x y z
N MET A 1 4.61 16.92 -25.08
CA MET A 1 3.77 15.87 -25.70
C MET A 1 4.32 15.61 -27.08
N LYS A 2 4.22 14.38 -27.55
CA LYS A 2 4.80 13.94 -28.83
C LYS A 2 3.68 13.33 -29.66
N SER A 3 2.70 14.16 -30.00
CA SER A 3 1.46 13.73 -30.65
C SER A 3 1.77 13.14 -32.02
N GLY A 4 1.25 11.95 -32.30
CA GLY A 4 1.49 11.24 -33.57
C GLY A 4 2.82 10.49 -33.71
N ASP A 5 3.72 10.54 -32.70
CA ASP A 5 4.89 9.63 -32.65
C ASP A 5 4.45 8.23 -32.16
N GLU A 6 5.11 7.16 -32.61
CA GLU A 6 4.77 5.78 -32.18
C GLU A 6 4.92 5.55 -30.67
N GLU A 7 5.92 6.17 -30.04
CA GLU A 7 6.11 6.21 -28.57
C GLU A 7 5.60 7.53 -27.97
N GLY A 8 4.83 8.26 -28.77
CA GLY A 8 4.22 9.53 -28.43
C GLY A 8 3.13 9.41 -27.37
N TYR A 9 2.80 10.54 -26.77
CA TYR A 9 1.63 10.66 -25.92
C TYR A 9 0.93 11.98 -26.23
N ASP A 10 -0.38 11.87 -26.48
CA ASP A 10 -1.28 12.99 -26.77
C ASP A 10 -1.83 13.62 -25.48
N ALA A 11 -1.92 12.83 -24.41
CA ALA A 11 -2.51 13.20 -23.13
C ALA A 11 -1.76 12.56 -21.95
N VAL A 12 -1.65 13.27 -20.83
CA VAL A 12 -1.03 12.75 -19.59
C VAL A 12 -1.89 13.09 -18.38
N PHE A 13 -2.42 12.04 -17.75
CA PHE A 13 -3.14 12.17 -16.48
C PHE A 13 -2.22 11.88 -15.31
N LEU A 14 -2.13 12.83 -14.38
CA LEU A 14 -1.42 12.64 -13.13
C LEU A 14 -2.35 12.83 -11.93
N SER A 15 -1.97 12.17 -10.85
CA SER A 15 -2.66 12.24 -9.57
C SER A 15 -1.78 12.99 -8.58
N PRO A 16 -2.03 14.29 -8.30
CA PRO A 16 -1.17 15.09 -7.45
C PRO A 16 -1.03 14.54 -6.03
N HIS A 17 -2.02 13.78 -5.56
CA HIS A 17 -1.99 13.12 -4.25
C HIS A 17 -0.93 12.00 -4.14
N LYS A 18 -0.20 11.71 -5.22
CA LYS A 18 0.98 10.82 -5.21
C LYS A 18 2.27 11.55 -4.86
N PHE A 19 2.28 12.88 -4.89
CA PHE A 19 3.43 13.68 -4.46
C PHE A 19 3.41 13.91 -2.94
N VAL A 20 4.54 14.37 -2.43
CA VAL A 20 4.73 14.73 -1.01
C VAL A 20 3.63 15.71 -0.58
N GLY A 21 3.03 15.44 0.58
CA GLY A 21 1.93 16.25 1.13
C GLY A 21 0.54 15.86 0.63
N GLY A 22 0.44 14.94 -0.34
CA GLY A 22 -0.85 14.40 -0.81
C GLY A 22 -1.89 15.44 -1.24
N PRO A 23 -1.53 16.49 -2.01
CA PRO A 23 -2.50 17.51 -2.43
C PRO A 23 -3.61 16.88 -3.30
N GLY A 24 -4.88 17.15 -3.02
CA GLY A 24 -6.00 16.77 -3.89
C GLY A 24 -6.21 17.74 -5.07
N PRO A 25 -7.29 17.58 -5.88
CA PRO A 25 -7.55 16.42 -6.73
C PRO A 25 -6.74 16.48 -8.05
N ARG A 26 -7.02 15.54 -8.98
CA ARG A 26 -6.30 15.28 -10.24
C ARG A 26 -6.09 16.52 -11.11
N THR A 27 -4.95 16.59 -11.79
CA THR A 27 -4.67 17.62 -12.79
C THR A 27 -4.40 16.90 -14.12
N PRO A 28 -5.29 16.99 -15.12
CA PRO A 28 -4.98 16.57 -16.47
C PRO A 28 -3.93 17.53 -17.07
N LEU A 29 -3.04 16.99 -17.89
CA LEU A 29 -2.11 17.76 -18.72
C LEU A 29 -2.25 17.20 -20.14
N ASP A 30 -3.04 17.85 -20.98
CA ASP A 30 -3.40 17.35 -22.31
C ASP A 30 -3.04 18.37 -23.40
N GLU A 31 -2.91 17.89 -24.64
CA GLU A 31 -2.56 18.72 -25.78
C GLU A 31 -3.72 19.68 -26.11
N GLN A 32 -3.41 20.95 -26.43
CA GLN A 32 -4.42 21.96 -26.74
C GLN A 32 -5.36 21.56 -27.90
N SER A 33 -4.89 20.72 -28.82
CA SER A 33 -5.66 20.16 -29.92
C SER A 33 -6.81 19.25 -29.42
N LEU A 34 -6.65 18.56 -28.29
CA LEU A 34 -7.66 17.67 -27.72
C LEU A 34 -8.82 18.42 -27.07
N TYR A 35 -8.58 19.64 -26.58
CA TYR A 35 -9.65 20.51 -26.05
C TYR A 35 -10.45 21.20 -27.16
N ARG A 36 -9.93 21.21 -28.39
CA ARG A 36 -10.53 21.84 -29.57
C ARG A 36 -11.13 20.83 -30.54
N LEU A 37 -11.80 19.80 -30.03
CA LEU A 37 -12.62 18.86 -30.83
C LEU A 37 -13.91 19.49 -31.41
N GLY A 38 -13.96 20.82 -31.54
CA GLY A 38 -14.61 21.53 -32.65
C GLY A 38 -16.04 22.04 -32.48
N SER A 39 -16.90 21.47 -31.63
CA SER A 39 -18.33 21.87 -31.61
C SER A 39 -19.15 21.32 -30.43
N ALA A 40 -18.54 21.14 -29.25
CA ALA A 40 -19.20 20.53 -28.09
C ALA A 40 -19.09 21.38 -26.81
N PRO A 41 -20.06 21.28 -25.88
CA PRO A 41 -19.95 21.84 -24.54
C PRO A 41 -18.74 21.25 -23.77
N PRO A 42 -18.25 21.91 -22.71
CA PRO A 42 -17.13 21.41 -21.90
C PRO A 42 -17.44 20.05 -21.26
N SER A 43 -16.40 19.32 -20.83
CA SER A 43 -16.55 18.00 -20.21
C SER A 43 -17.38 18.06 -18.92
N THR A 44 -17.31 19.19 -18.21
CA THR A 44 -18.15 19.49 -17.03
C THR A 44 -18.70 20.91 -17.17
N CYS A 45 -20.01 21.02 -17.37
CA CYS A 45 -20.69 22.32 -17.40
C CYS A 45 -20.89 22.88 -15.99
N GLY A 46 -20.71 24.19 -15.83
CA GLY A 46 -20.96 24.89 -14.58
C GLY A 46 -20.71 26.39 -14.68
N GLY A 47 -21.04 27.12 -13.62
CA GLY A 47 -20.66 28.53 -13.53
C GLY A 47 -19.15 28.70 -13.71
N GLY A 48 -18.71 29.78 -14.38
CA GLY A 48 -17.30 30.00 -14.71
C GLY A 48 -16.85 29.43 -16.06
N THR A 49 -17.62 28.55 -16.71
CA THR A 49 -17.30 28.00 -18.05
C THR A 49 -17.93 28.75 -19.22
N VAL A 50 -18.92 29.60 -18.92
CA VAL A 50 -19.74 30.31 -19.91
C VAL A 50 -19.57 31.82 -19.81
N ALA A 51 -19.51 32.48 -20.96
CA ALA A 51 -19.69 33.92 -21.09
C ALA A 51 -21.18 34.29 -21.10
N TYR A 52 -22.04 33.45 -21.70
CA TYR A 52 -23.47 33.66 -21.75
C TYR A 52 -24.23 32.34 -21.82
N VAL A 53 -25.39 32.28 -21.15
CA VAL A 53 -26.31 31.15 -21.18
C VAL A 53 -27.75 31.69 -21.23
N ASN A 54 -28.63 30.99 -21.94
CA ASN A 54 -30.05 31.32 -22.05
C ASN A 54 -30.90 30.08 -21.72
N GLY A 55 -32.23 30.25 -21.68
CA GLY A 55 -33.19 29.17 -21.38
C GLY A 55 -34.01 28.68 -22.58
N PHE A 56 -33.59 29.00 -23.82
CA PHE A 56 -34.36 28.76 -25.04
C PHE A 56 -33.68 27.77 -26.00
N ASP A 57 -32.45 28.04 -26.43
CA ASP A 57 -31.67 27.17 -27.32
C ASP A 57 -30.23 27.03 -26.80
N GLU A 58 -29.77 25.78 -26.70
CA GLU A 58 -28.42 25.43 -26.27
C GLU A 58 -27.36 25.98 -27.24
N LYS A 59 -27.69 26.13 -28.52
CA LYS A 59 -26.78 26.67 -29.56
C LYS A 59 -26.39 28.12 -29.30
N ASP A 60 -27.21 28.87 -28.58
CA ASP A 60 -26.97 30.26 -28.23
C ASP A 60 -26.16 30.39 -26.91
N THR A 61 -25.71 29.28 -26.33
CA THR A 61 -24.80 29.28 -25.18
C THR A 61 -23.38 29.61 -25.64
N LEU A 62 -22.81 30.66 -25.07
CA LEU A 62 -21.45 31.11 -25.37
C LEU A 62 -20.50 30.63 -24.27
N TYR A 63 -19.61 29.71 -24.60
CA TYR A 63 -18.55 29.23 -23.73
C TYR A 63 -17.29 30.09 -23.87
N TYR A 64 -16.47 30.16 -22.82
CA TYR A 64 -15.15 30.78 -22.93
C TYR A 64 -14.24 30.03 -23.92
N GLU A 65 -13.36 30.78 -24.58
CA GLU A 65 -12.36 30.22 -25.50
C GLU A 65 -11.09 29.72 -24.77
N SER A 66 -10.83 30.24 -23.57
CA SER A 66 -9.78 29.77 -22.68
C SER A 66 -10.06 28.34 -22.26
N ILE A 67 -9.13 27.43 -22.55
CA ILE A 67 -9.27 25.99 -22.24
C ILE A 67 -9.41 25.79 -20.73
N GLU A 68 -8.58 26.49 -19.96
CA GLU A 68 -8.52 26.37 -18.51
C GLU A 68 -9.82 26.84 -17.84
N GLU A 69 -10.40 27.95 -18.30
CA GLU A 69 -11.67 28.46 -17.77
C GLU A 69 -12.86 27.59 -18.21
N ARG A 70 -12.80 27.07 -19.44
CA ARG A 70 -13.85 26.24 -20.02
C ARG A 70 -13.98 24.88 -19.32
N GLU A 71 -12.87 24.28 -18.87
CA GLU A 71 -12.86 22.94 -18.26
C GLU A 71 -12.82 22.95 -16.73
N ASP A 72 -12.82 24.13 -16.10
CA ASP A 72 -12.80 24.30 -14.63
C ASP A 72 -14.16 24.78 -14.11
N GLY A 73 -15.19 23.96 -14.35
CA GLY A 73 -16.57 24.31 -14.02
C GLY A 73 -16.87 24.36 -12.52
N GLY A 74 -17.60 25.41 -12.13
CA GLY A 74 -17.97 25.70 -10.74
C GLY A 74 -16.90 26.52 -10.02
N THR A 75 -16.92 26.49 -8.69
CA THR A 75 -15.87 27.12 -7.89
C THR A 75 -14.61 26.27 -7.94
N PRO A 76 -13.49 26.79 -8.47
CA PRO A 76 -12.26 26.01 -8.56
C PRO A 76 -11.74 25.60 -7.18
N PRO A 77 -11.05 24.45 -7.07
CA PRO A 77 -10.46 24.02 -5.81
C PRO A 77 -9.16 24.82 -5.53
N ILE A 78 -9.28 26.10 -5.19
CA ILE A 78 -8.17 27.08 -5.10
C ILE A 78 -7.06 26.60 -4.16
N ILE A 79 -7.40 26.23 -2.93
CA ILE A 79 -6.41 25.77 -1.93
C ILE A 79 -5.72 24.49 -2.40
N GLN A 80 -6.46 23.60 -3.06
CA GLN A 80 -5.92 22.38 -3.62
C GLN A 80 -4.91 22.69 -4.73
N LYS A 81 -5.25 23.60 -5.67
CA LYS A 81 -4.32 24.06 -6.73
C LYS A 81 -3.03 24.65 -6.15
N ILE A 82 -3.13 25.47 -5.11
CA ILE A 82 -1.96 26.01 -4.40
C ILE A 82 -1.10 24.88 -3.83
N ARG A 83 -1.71 23.89 -3.15
CA ARG A 83 -0.97 22.75 -2.59
C ARG A 83 -0.32 21.88 -3.68
N VAL A 84 -0.98 21.71 -4.82
CA VAL A 84 -0.41 21.02 -5.99
C VAL A 84 0.82 21.77 -6.48
N ALA A 85 0.72 23.08 -6.71
CA ALA A 85 1.85 23.91 -7.15
C ALA A 85 3.05 23.79 -6.18
N LEU A 86 2.81 23.85 -4.87
CA LEU A 86 3.83 23.67 -3.85
C LEU A 86 4.49 22.28 -3.90
N ALA A 87 3.71 21.20 -4.11
CA ALA A 87 4.27 19.85 -4.24
C ALA A 87 5.17 19.72 -5.47
N PHE A 88 4.79 20.35 -6.59
CA PHE A 88 5.64 20.42 -7.78
C PHE A 88 6.90 21.26 -7.54
N TRP A 89 6.81 22.38 -6.81
CA TRP A 89 7.99 23.15 -6.42
C TRP A 89 8.95 22.36 -5.55
N VAL A 90 8.46 21.59 -4.57
CA VAL A 90 9.30 20.70 -3.76
C VAL A 90 10.00 19.67 -4.65
N LYS A 91 9.26 19.02 -5.57
CA LYS A 91 9.85 18.06 -6.52
C LYS A 91 10.94 18.72 -7.38
N SER A 92 10.68 19.91 -7.92
CA SER A 92 11.64 20.65 -8.74
C SER A 92 12.88 21.07 -7.95
N TYR A 93 12.69 21.49 -6.69
CA TYR A 93 13.78 21.84 -5.79
C TYR A 93 14.69 20.64 -5.48
N VAL A 94 14.12 19.47 -5.20
CA VAL A 94 14.91 18.24 -4.98
C VAL A 94 15.59 17.77 -6.28
N GLY A 95 14.90 17.92 -7.41
CA GLY A 95 15.41 17.57 -8.74
C GLY A 95 15.17 16.10 -9.12
N CYS A 96 14.73 15.87 -10.36
CA CYS A 96 14.40 14.53 -10.88
C CYS A 96 15.57 13.55 -10.83
N HIS A 97 16.79 14.03 -11.07
CA HIS A 97 17.99 13.19 -11.04
C HIS A 97 18.25 12.63 -9.64
N VAL A 98 18.19 13.48 -8.61
CA VAL A 98 18.39 13.08 -7.21
C VAL A 98 17.31 12.09 -6.77
N ILE A 99 16.05 12.37 -7.11
CA ILE A 99 14.93 11.46 -6.83
C ILE A 99 15.19 10.09 -7.48
N GLY A 100 15.52 10.06 -8.78
CA GLY A 100 15.78 8.82 -9.51
C GLY A 100 16.96 8.02 -8.93
N CYS A 101 18.05 8.68 -8.56
CA CYS A 101 19.20 8.04 -7.92
C CYS A 101 18.83 7.41 -6.57
N ARG A 102 18.05 8.10 -5.72
CA ARG A 102 17.62 7.59 -4.42
C ARG A 102 16.62 6.44 -4.55
N GLU A 103 15.62 6.58 -5.43
CA GLU A 103 14.65 5.51 -5.69
C GLU A 103 15.33 4.26 -6.22
N ARG A 104 16.30 4.41 -7.13
CA ARG A 104 17.11 3.30 -7.64
C ARG A 104 17.90 2.62 -6.51
N LEU A 105 18.57 3.40 -5.66
CA LEU A 105 19.32 2.87 -4.51
C LEU A 105 18.40 2.05 -3.59
N HIS A 106 17.23 2.57 -3.24
CA HIS A 106 16.25 1.86 -2.42
C HIS A 106 15.74 0.59 -3.12
N ALA A 107 15.42 0.67 -4.42
CA ALA A 107 14.92 -0.47 -5.18
C ALA A 107 15.95 -1.61 -5.25
N GLU A 108 17.20 -1.31 -5.61
CA GLU A 108 18.26 -2.33 -5.73
C GLU A 108 18.60 -2.94 -4.37
N SER A 109 18.71 -2.12 -3.32
CA SER A 109 19.05 -2.59 -1.96
C SER A 109 17.93 -3.45 -1.37
N ALA A 110 16.68 -3.00 -1.46
CA ALA A 110 15.53 -3.74 -0.98
C ALA A 110 15.32 -5.04 -1.75
N LEU A 111 15.45 -5.02 -3.08
CA LEU A 111 15.32 -6.22 -3.90
C LEU A 111 16.36 -7.27 -3.53
N ARG A 112 17.64 -6.87 -3.40
CA ARG A 112 18.73 -7.78 -3.01
C ARG A 112 18.47 -8.41 -1.65
N PHE A 113 18.04 -7.61 -0.68
CA PHE A 113 17.74 -8.10 0.67
C PHE A 113 16.56 -9.09 0.67
N LEU A 114 15.46 -8.73 0.00
CA LEU A 114 14.25 -9.57 -0.01
C LEU A 114 14.45 -10.88 -0.76
N LEU A 115 15.23 -10.89 -1.85
CA LEU A 115 15.56 -12.11 -2.59
C LEU A 115 16.47 -13.08 -1.82
N ALA A 116 17.21 -12.60 -0.83
CA ALA A 116 18.05 -13.46 0.00
C ALA A 116 17.24 -14.36 0.95
N ASN A 117 15.97 -14.05 1.20
CA ASN A 117 15.10 -14.84 2.07
C ASN A 117 14.20 -15.77 1.24
N PRO A 118 14.34 -17.11 1.34
CA PRO A 118 13.56 -18.08 0.56
C PRO A 118 12.07 -18.13 0.96
N ASN A 119 11.71 -17.55 2.11
CA ASN A 119 10.33 -17.47 2.57
C ASN A 119 9.57 -16.28 1.97
N ILE A 120 10.25 -15.43 1.19
CA ILE A 120 9.66 -14.26 0.55
C ILE A 120 9.64 -14.49 -0.96
N ILE A 121 8.46 -14.40 -1.57
CA ILE A 121 8.33 -14.39 -3.02
C ILE A 121 7.93 -13.00 -3.46
N ILE A 122 8.81 -12.33 -4.20
CA ILE A 122 8.51 -11.05 -4.86
C ILE A 122 7.65 -11.31 -6.10
N LEU A 123 6.53 -10.61 -6.21
CA LEU A 123 5.66 -10.67 -7.38
C LEU A 123 6.12 -9.69 -8.46
N GLY A 124 6.02 -10.13 -9.71
CA GLY A 124 6.47 -9.39 -10.89
C GLY A 124 7.93 -9.67 -11.25
N ASN A 125 8.41 -9.01 -12.31
CA ASN A 125 9.76 -9.22 -12.83
C ASN A 125 10.83 -8.61 -11.90
N THR A 126 11.85 -9.40 -11.57
CA THR A 126 12.96 -9.02 -10.67
C THR A 126 14.25 -8.66 -11.41
N GLN A 127 14.28 -8.79 -12.74
CA GLN A 127 15.45 -8.57 -13.59
C GLN A 127 15.44 -7.21 -14.30
N VAL A 128 14.32 -6.50 -14.29
CA VAL A 128 14.16 -5.20 -14.95
C VAL A 128 14.23 -4.05 -13.95
N MET A 129 14.59 -2.86 -14.44
CA MET A 129 14.52 -1.62 -13.68
C MET A 129 13.11 -1.43 -13.12
N ARG A 130 13.02 -1.05 -11.84
CA ARG A 130 11.74 -0.91 -11.14
C ARG A 130 11.74 0.26 -10.17
N LEU A 131 10.53 0.74 -9.87
CA LEU A 131 10.29 1.60 -8.72
C LEU A 131 10.44 0.79 -7.42
N PRO A 132 10.81 1.44 -6.31
CA PRO A 132 10.98 0.81 -5.00
C PRO A 132 9.62 0.46 -4.34
N ILE A 133 8.77 -0.24 -5.07
CA ILE A 133 7.45 -0.71 -4.66
C ILE A 133 7.45 -2.23 -4.78
N PHE A 134 7.31 -2.91 -3.65
CA PHE A 134 7.44 -4.36 -3.57
C PHE A 134 6.11 -4.98 -3.20
N SER A 135 5.60 -5.82 -4.09
CA SER A 135 4.48 -6.71 -3.85
C SER A 135 5.04 -8.09 -3.58
N PHE A 136 4.66 -8.73 -2.48
CA PHE A 136 5.27 -9.99 -2.05
C PHE A 136 4.31 -10.89 -1.30
N LEU A 137 4.63 -12.17 -1.34
CA LEU A 137 4.02 -13.23 -0.54
C LEU A 137 5.03 -13.69 0.51
N VAL A 138 4.49 -14.10 1.67
CA VAL A 138 5.29 -14.63 2.77
C VAL A 138 4.88 -16.08 2.99
N PHE A 139 5.81 -17.01 2.86
CA PHE A 139 5.60 -18.43 3.09
C PHE A 139 6.31 -18.83 4.39
N PRO A 140 5.58 -19.22 5.45
CA PRO A 140 6.19 -19.67 6.69
C PRO A 140 7.22 -20.77 6.46
N ARG A 141 8.24 -20.88 7.31
CA ARG A 141 9.05 -22.11 7.35
C ARG A 141 8.12 -23.23 7.80
N ASP A 142 7.89 -24.22 6.94
CA ASP A 142 7.14 -25.41 7.34
C ASP A 142 7.80 -26.63 6.72
N GLU A 143 8.01 -27.64 7.56
CA GLU A 143 8.51 -28.97 7.20
C GLU A 143 7.35 -29.95 6.99
N ASN A 144 6.16 -29.65 7.52
CA ASN A 144 4.96 -30.47 7.36
C ASN A 144 4.11 -29.94 6.21
N THR A 145 4.56 -30.13 4.97
CA THR A 145 3.62 -30.20 3.86
C THR A 145 2.76 -31.44 4.08
N ASP A 146 1.47 -31.26 4.32
CA ASP A 146 0.50 -32.34 4.18
C ASP A 146 0.76 -33.04 2.84
N GLU A 147 1.15 -34.32 2.87
CA GLU A 147 1.47 -35.11 1.67
C GLU A 147 0.30 -35.15 0.66
N ASN A 148 -0.90 -34.75 1.09
CA ASN A 148 -2.12 -34.65 0.29
C ASN A 148 -2.38 -33.28 -0.37
N GLU A 149 -1.75 -32.18 0.09
CA GLU A 149 -1.86 -30.85 -0.52
C GLU A 149 -0.50 -30.39 -1.06
N ASN A 150 -0.24 -30.68 -2.33
CA ASN A 150 1.01 -30.42 -3.06
C ASN A 150 1.46 -28.92 -3.15
N LYS A 151 0.88 -27.98 -2.39
CA LYS A 151 1.20 -26.55 -2.45
C LYS A 151 1.26 -25.89 -1.08
N LYS A 152 2.46 -25.40 -0.73
CA LYS A 152 2.70 -24.51 0.40
C LYS A 152 1.79 -23.27 0.31
N LYS A 153 1.07 -22.92 1.37
CA LYS A 153 0.20 -21.74 1.42
C LYS A 153 0.93 -20.53 2.06
N PRO A 154 0.83 -19.33 1.48
CA PRO A 154 1.40 -18.12 2.06
C PRO A 154 0.56 -17.63 3.25
N LEU A 155 1.14 -16.80 4.11
CA LEU A 155 0.37 -15.96 5.03
C LEU A 155 -0.53 -15.01 4.25
N HIS A 156 -1.72 -14.75 4.78
CA HIS A 156 -2.67 -13.84 4.14
C HIS A 156 -2.10 -12.42 4.02
N GLY A 157 -2.22 -11.79 2.84
CA GLY A 157 -1.59 -10.49 2.59
C GLY A 157 -2.03 -9.36 3.54
N ARG A 158 -3.30 -9.36 3.97
CA ARG A 158 -3.80 -8.41 4.99
C ARG A 158 -3.32 -8.76 6.40
N PHE A 159 -3.06 -10.04 6.69
CA PHE A 159 -2.48 -10.44 7.97
C PHE A 159 -1.06 -9.92 8.13
N VAL A 160 -0.20 -10.13 7.12
CA VAL A 160 1.17 -9.62 7.15
C VAL A 160 1.17 -8.09 7.25
N ALA A 161 0.30 -7.40 6.51
CA ALA A 161 0.17 -5.95 6.62
C ALA A 161 -0.27 -5.50 8.03
N LYS A 162 -1.22 -6.22 8.64
CA LYS A 162 -1.69 -5.96 10.00
C LYS A 162 -0.58 -6.21 11.03
N LEU A 163 0.17 -7.28 10.89
CA LEU A 163 1.29 -7.63 11.76
C LEU A 163 2.42 -6.57 11.70
N LEU A 164 2.74 -6.09 10.49
CA LEU A 164 3.71 -5.01 10.29
C LEU A 164 3.28 -3.70 10.98
N ASN A 165 1.99 -3.37 10.90
CA ASN A 165 1.43 -2.22 11.59
C ASN A 165 1.49 -2.38 13.11
N ASP A 166 1.06 -3.53 13.61
CA ASP A 166 0.83 -3.76 15.03
C ASP A 166 2.12 -3.90 15.85
N LEU A 167 3.18 -4.50 15.26
CA LEU A 167 4.46 -4.68 15.93
C LEU A 167 5.46 -3.56 15.67
N PHE A 168 5.38 -2.91 14.50
CA PHE A 168 6.43 -2.01 14.02
C PHE A 168 5.94 -0.63 13.60
N GLY A 169 4.62 -0.38 13.60
CA GLY A 169 4.05 0.87 13.11
C GLY A 169 4.18 1.06 11.59
N ILE A 170 4.50 -0.01 10.84
CA ILE A 170 4.74 0.07 9.40
C ILE A 170 3.41 -0.08 8.64
N GLN A 171 3.06 0.95 7.88
CA GLN A 171 1.86 0.96 7.05
C GLN A 171 2.10 0.28 5.71
N ALA A 172 1.76 -1.01 5.63
CA ALA A 172 1.70 -1.77 4.39
C ALA A 172 0.27 -1.83 3.84
N ARG A 173 0.11 -2.31 2.60
CA ARG A 173 -1.20 -2.59 2.01
C ARG A 173 -1.36 -4.08 1.71
N GLY A 174 -2.45 -4.68 2.19
CA GLY A 174 -2.85 -6.04 1.84
C GLY A 174 -3.99 -6.07 0.81
N GLY A 175 -3.95 -7.00 -0.15
CA GLY A 175 -5.02 -7.23 -1.13
C GLY A 175 -4.50 -7.35 -2.57
N CYS A 176 -5.36 -7.13 -3.56
CA CYS A 176 -5.04 -7.27 -4.99
C CYS A 176 -4.65 -5.95 -5.70
N ALA A 177 -4.41 -4.88 -4.94
CA ALA A 177 -3.95 -3.57 -5.43
C ALA A 177 -4.76 -2.95 -6.60
N CYS A 178 -6.07 -3.23 -6.68
CA CYS A 178 -6.95 -2.84 -7.79
C CYS A 178 -6.55 -3.42 -9.17
N ALA A 179 -5.74 -4.48 -9.18
CA ALA A 179 -5.25 -5.14 -10.38
C ALA A 179 -5.73 -6.60 -10.42
N GLY A 180 -7.04 -6.82 -10.24
CA GLY A 180 -7.65 -8.16 -10.10
C GLY A 180 -7.20 -9.18 -11.15
N PRO A 181 -7.33 -8.88 -12.47
CA PRO A 181 -6.88 -9.79 -13.52
C PRO A 181 -5.38 -10.11 -13.46
N TYR A 182 -4.54 -9.12 -13.20
CA TYR A 182 -3.10 -9.33 -13.05
C TYR A 182 -2.77 -10.13 -11.79
N GLY A 183 -3.53 -9.92 -10.72
CA GLY A 183 -3.46 -10.72 -9.50
C GLY A 183 -3.80 -12.20 -9.74
N HIS A 184 -4.78 -12.49 -10.60
CA HIS A 184 -5.10 -13.87 -10.97
C HIS A 184 -3.91 -14.53 -11.69
N HIS A 185 -3.31 -13.82 -12.65
CA HIS A 185 -2.11 -14.30 -13.34
C HIS A 185 -0.94 -14.56 -12.37
N LEU A 186 -0.65 -13.60 -11.49
CA LEU A 186 0.46 -13.71 -10.52
C LEU A 186 0.27 -14.82 -9.48
N LEU A 187 -0.98 -15.12 -9.11
CA LEU A 187 -1.32 -16.07 -8.05
C LEU A 187 -1.77 -17.43 -8.59
N GLY A 188 -1.71 -17.64 -9.92
CA GLY A 188 -2.10 -18.89 -10.55
C GLY A 188 -3.60 -19.20 -10.40
N VAL A 189 -4.45 -18.17 -10.37
CA VAL A 189 -5.91 -18.32 -10.30
C VAL A 189 -6.44 -18.49 -11.72
N ASP A 190 -6.79 -19.73 -12.07
CA ASP A 190 -7.41 -20.04 -13.35
C ASP A 190 -8.89 -19.62 -13.42
N ARG A 191 -9.51 -19.86 -14.58
CA ARG A 191 -10.91 -19.50 -14.84
C ARG A 191 -11.87 -20.19 -13.88
N GLU A 192 -11.67 -21.47 -13.58
CA GLU A 192 -12.57 -22.24 -12.73
C GLU A 192 -12.49 -21.76 -11.29
N LEU A 193 -11.28 -21.66 -10.74
CA LEU A 193 -11.03 -21.14 -9.40
C LEU A 193 -11.55 -19.70 -9.26
N SER A 194 -11.34 -18.85 -10.27
CA SER A 194 -11.87 -17.49 -10.30
C SER A 194 -13.40 -17.45 -10.17
N LEU A 195 -14.13 -18.34 -10.85
CA LEU A 195 -15.58 -18.39 -10.80
C LEU A 195 -16.09 -18.91 -9.46
N ARG A 196 -15.40 -19.89 -8.87
CA ARG A 196 -15.72 -20.41 -7.54
C ARG A 196 -15.49 -19.37 -6.44
N ILE A 197 -14.36 -18.64 -6.50
CA ILE A 197 -14.09 -17.50 -5.61
C ILE A 197 -15.19 -16.43 -5.78
N ARG A 198 -15.59 -16.10 -7.02
CA ARG A 198 -16.70 -15.17 -7.27
C ARG A 198 -17.99 -15.62 -6.58
N SER A 199 -18.34 -16.90 -6.70
CA SER A 199 -19.54 -17.46 -6.08
C SER A 199 -19.51 -17.32 -4.55
N ALA A 200 -18.38 -17.62 -3.92
CA ALA A 200 -18.24 -17.47 -2.47
C ALA A 200 -18.31 -15.99 -2.03
N ILE A 201 -17.75 -15.06 -2.81
CA ILE A 201 -17.89 -13.61 -2.56
C ILE A 201 -19.36 -13.18 -2.67
N GLN A 202 -20.13 -13.71 -3.63
CA GLN A 202 -21.56 -13.42 -3.76
C GLN A 202 -22.38 -13.90 -2.54
N GLN A 203 -21.89 -14.91 -1.82
CA GLN A 203 -22.46 -15.39 -0.56
C GLN A 203 -22.01 -14.57 0.66
N GLY A 204 -21.17 -13.55 0.46
CA GLY A 204 -20.69 -12.64 1.51
C GLY A 204 -19.25 -12.90 1.96
N TYR A 205 -18.61 -13.99 1.54
CA TYR A 205 -17.25 -14.37 1.98
C TYR A 205 -16.15 -13.61 1.23
N THR A 206 -16.09 -12.28 1.41
CA THR A 206 -15.10 -11.42 0.73
C THR A 206 -13.66 -11.72 1.16
N GLY A 207 -13.46 -12.33 2.33
CA GLY A 207 -12.14 -12.71 2.83
C GLY A 207 -11.40 -13.73 1.97
N LEU A 208 -12.10 -14.46 1.09
CA LEU A 208 -11.49 -15.39 0.13
C LEU A 208 -10.82 -14.69 -1.05
N LYS A 209 -10.91 -13.36 -1.15
CA LYS A 209 -10.26 -12.60 -2.23
C LYS A 209 -8.74 -12.82 -2.19
N PRO A 210 -8.13 -13.31 -3.29
CA PRO A 210 -6.69 -13.48 -3.35
C PRO A 210 -5.98 -12.13 -3.31
N GLY A 211 -4.76 -12.13 -2.76
CA GLY A 211 -3.98 -10.90 -2.63
C GLY A 211 -2.61 -11.13 -2.03
N TRP A 212 -1.86 -10.04 -1.90
CA TRP A 212 -0.49 -10.02 -1.41
C TRP A 212 -0.28 -8.83 -0.48
N THR A 213 0.92 -8.72 0.09
CA THR A 213 1.34 -7.55 0.86
C THR A 213 2.19 -6.64 -0.02
N ARG A 214 1.98 -5.33 0.10
CA ARG A 214 2.74 -4.33 -0.65
C ARG A 214 3.31 -3.24 0.26
N VAL A 215 4.59 -2.94 0.07
CA VAL A 215 5.29 -1.81 0.69
C VAL A 215 5.89 -0.90 -0.39
N SER A 216 6.19 0.34 -0.03
CA SER A 216 6.77 1.33 -0.94
C SER A 216 7.80 2.16 -0.17
N PHE A 217 9.00 2.31 -0.74
CA PHE A 217 10.06 3.13 -0.15
C PHE A 217 10.10 4.47 -0.88
N CYS A 218 9.93 5.56 -0.15
CA CYS A 218 9.97 6.90 -0.72
C CYS A 218 11.42 7.39 -0.82
N TYR A 219 11.72 8.24 -1.81
CA TYR A 219 13.07 8.79 -2.03
C TYR A 219 13.63 9.61 -0.84
N TYR A 220 12.75 10.07 0.05
CA TYR A 220 13.09 10.88 1.22
C TYR A 220 13.16 10.05 2.51
N MET A 221 13.03 8.72 2.45
CA MET A 221 13.27 7.85 3.60
C MET A 221 14.76 7.78 3.93
N SER A 222 15.08 7.68 5.21
CA SER A 222 16.45 7.43 5.65
C SER A 222 16.87 5.98 5.36
N LYS A 223 18.18 5.72 5.47
CA LYS A 223 18.71 4.36 5.31
C LYS A 223 18.23 3.46 6.46
N GLU A 224 18.13 4.04 7.65
CA GLU A 224 17.71 3.40 8.89
C GLU A 224 16.25 2.97 8.80
N GLU A 225 15.35 3.83 8.30
CA GLU A 225 13.95 3.50 8.05
C GLU A 225 13.80 2.38 7.02
N CYS A 226 14.55 2.45 5.92
CA CYS A 226 14.54 1.40 4.89
C CYS A 226 14.99 0.06 5.47
N SER A 227 16.09 0.06 6.24
CA SER A 227 16.62 -1.14 6.88
C SER A 227 15.63 -1.72 7.89
N PHE A 228 14.99 -0.87 8.70
CA PHE A 228 13.99 -1.30 9.68
C PHE A 228 12.79 -1.97 9.01
N ILE A 229 12.26 -1.38 7.93
CA ILE A 229 11.16 -1.96 7.16
C ILE A 229 11.55 -3.33 6.60
N LEU A 230 12.75 -3.46 6.02
CA LEU A 230 13.26 -4.72 5.49
C LEU A 230 13.41 -5.79 6.58
N SER A 231 13.98 -5.43 7.74
CA SER A 231 14.09 -6.32 8.89
C SER A 231 12.72 -6.74 9.47
N ALA A 232 11.73 -5.85 9.46
CA ALA A 232 10.36 -6.17 9.87
C ALA A 232 9.67 -7.15 8.90
N ILE A 233 9.90 -7.01 7.59
CA ILE A 233 9.41 -7.97 6.59
C ILE A 233 10.10 -9.33 6.78
N ASP A 234 11.41 -9.35 6.99
CA ASP A 234 12.18 -10.57 7.27
C ASP A 234 11.71 -11.27 8.56
N PHE A 235 11.40 -10.48 9.59
CA PHE A 235 10.77 -10.97 10.82
C PHE A 235 9.41 -11.63 10.52
N ALA A 236 8.53 -10.97 9.76
CA ALA A 236 7.23 -11.52 9.40
C ALA A 236 7.38 -12.83 8.60
N ALA A 237 8.41 -12.92 7.75
CA ALA A 237 8.72 -14.13 7.01
C ALA A 237 9.25 -15.27 7.88
N SER A 238 10.02 -14.96 8.92
CA SER A 238 10.60 -15.94 9.82
C SER A 238 9.62 -16.41 10.90
N TYR A 239 8.84 -15.49 11.48
CA TYR A 239 8.07 -15.72 12.71
C TYR A 239 6.58 -15.41 12.59
N GLY A 240 6.12 -14.82 11.48
CA GLY A 240 4.76 -14.30 11.37
C GLY A 240 3.66 -15.35 11.58
N HIS A 241 3.91 -16.61 11.22
CA HIS A 241 2.97 -17.71 11.42
C HIS A 241 2.65 -17.96 12.90
N ARG A 242 3.60 -17.74 13.81
CA ARG A 242 3.40 -17.93 15.25
C ARG A 242 2.36 -16.98 15.84
N PHE A 243 2.15 -15.84 15.17
CA PHE A 243 1.19 -14.83 15.60
C PHE A 243 -0.25 -15.14 15.17
N LEU A 244 -0.50 -16.10 14.26
CA LEU A 244 -1.84 -16.36 13.72
C LEU A 244 -2.88 -16.59 14.82
N SER A 245 -2.53 -17.37 15.86
CA SER A 245 -3.40 -17.68 17.01
C SER A 245 -3.81 -16.45 17.86
N LEU A 246 -3.06 -15.35 17.75
CA LEU A 246 -3.36 -14.10 18.45
C LEU A 246 -4.36 -13.23 17.70
N TYR A 247 -4.73 -13.58 16.46
CA TYR A 247 -5.63 -12.78 15.63
C TYR A 247 -6.90 -13.56 15.29
N ARG A 248 -7.97 -12.82 15.01
CA ARG A 248 -9.19 -13.32 14.39
C ARG A 248 -9.20 -12.90 12.92
N PHE A 249 -9.46 -13.85 12.04
CA PHE A 249 -9.84 -13.56 10.67
C PHE A 249 -11.37 -13.41 10.56
N ASP A 250 -11.81 -12.39 9.86
CA ASP A 250 -13.21 -12.18 9.49
C ASP A 250 -13.41 -12.62 8.05
N TRP A 251 -14.14 -13.72 7.85
CA TRP A 251 -14.41 -14.30 6.53
C TRP A 251 -15.26 -13.40 5.63
N LEU A 252 -16.07 -12.51 6.21
CA LEU A 252 -16.96 -11.62 5.44
C LEU A 252 -16.20 -10.42 4.88
N THR A 253 -15.25 -9.88 5.63
CA THR A 253 -14.51 -8.66 5.26
C THR A 253 -13.08 -8.94 4.75
N GLY A 254 -12.48 -10.05 5.18
CA GLY A 254 -11.06 -10.36 5.00
C GLY A 254 -10.14 -9.70 6.02
N ASP A 255 -10.69 -9.06 7.06
CA ASP A 255 -9.90 -8.33 8.05
C ASP A 255 -9.33 -9.22 9.15
N TRP A 256 -8.19 -8.77 9.66
CA TRP A 256 -7.48 -9.40 10.78
C TRP A 256 -7.53 -8.48 11.99
N THR A 257 -8.00 -9.01 13.11
CA THR A 257 -8.17 -8.25 14.36
C THR A 257 -7.46 -8.94 15.51
N PHE A 258 -6.67 -8.18 16.27
CA PHE A 258 -5.93 -8.72 17.41
C PHE A 258 -6.88 -9.12 18.55
N ARG A 259 -6.74 -10.34 19.07
CA ARG A 259 -7.54 -10.87 20.17
C ARG A 259 -6.85 -10.58 21.50
N ARG A 260 -7.15 -9.42 22.13
CA ARG A 260 -6.61 -9.05 23.46
C ARG A 260 -6.82 -10.15 24.52
N ARG A 261 -7.92 -10.91 24.46
CA ARG A 261 -8.21 -12.02 25.40
C ARG A 261 -7.31 -13.25 25.24
N CYS A 262 -6.60 -13.41 24.12
CA CYS A 262 -5.65 -14.53 23.93
C CYS A 262 -4.33 -14.29 24.66
N VAL A 263 -4.01 -13.02 24.98
CA VAL A 263 -2.79 -12.60 25.70
C VAL A 263 -2.80 -13.12 27.13
N SER A 264 -3.94 -13.07 27.82
CA SER A 264 -4.06 -13.54 29.22
C SER A 264 -3.97 -15.06 29.38
N LYS A 265 -4.15 -15.84 28.31
CA LYS A 265 -3.99 -17.30 28.32
C LYS A 265 -2.53 -17.74 28.17
N HIS A 266 -1.67 -16.89 27.63
CA HIS A 266 -0.24 -17.17 27.50
C HIS A 266 0.46 -16.69 28.79
N ARG A 267 0.83 -17.62 29.67
CA ARG A 267 1.32 -17.33 31.04
C ARG A 267 2.58 -16.43 31.10
N THR A 268 3.29 -16.25 29.99
CA THR A 268 4.50 -15.41 29.85
C THR A 268 4.23 -14.03 29.23
N MET A 269 2.97 -13.67 28.95
CA MET A 269 2.58 -12.48 28.18
C MET A 269 1.86 -11.32 28.91
N PRO A 270 2.05 -10.97 30.21
CA PRO A 270 1.05 -10.08 30.83
C PRO A 270 1.25 -8.56 30.66
N GLU A 271 2.48 -8.01 30.55
CA GLU A 271 2.64 -6.55 30.69
C GLU A 271 3.22 -5.79 29.49
N TYR A 272 4.14 -6.39 28.74
CA TYR A 272 4.82 -5.67 27.64
C TYR A 272 3.93 -5.56 26.39
N VAL A 273 3.26 -6.65 26.01
CA VAL A 273 2.38 -6.67 24.82
C VAL A 273 1.17 -5.75 24.99
N ALA A 274 0.54 -5.76 26.16
CA ALA A 274 -0.55 -4.81 26.46
C ALA A 274 -0.06 -3.34 26.34
N LYS A 275 1.15 -3.03 26.82
CA LYS A 275 1.74 -1.68 26.71
C LYS A 275 2.07 -1.29 25.27
N VAL A 276 2.62 -2.18 24.44
CA VAL A 276 2.92 -1.87 23.02
C VAL A 276 1.62 -1.56 22.26
N PHE A 277 0.57 -2.35 22.48
CA PHE A 277 -0.72 -2.13 21.83
C PHE A 277 -1.50 -0.92 22.36
N ASP A 278 -1.32 -0.53 23.64
CA ASP A 278 -1.96 0.67 24.22
C ASP A 278 -1.16 1.97 23.97
N GLN A 279 0.16 1.93 23.77
CA GLN A 279 0.97 3.11 23.47
C GLN A 279 0.75 3.66 22.05
N GLY A 280 0.32 2.82 21.10
CA GLY A 280 -0.01 3.24 19.74
C GLY A 280 -1.12 4.31 19.65
N GLU A 281 -1.95 4.46 20.70
CA GLU A 281 -3.00 5.48 20.75
C GLU A 281 -2.52 6.84 21.30
N LYS A 282 -1.40 6.89 22.02
CA LYS A 282 -0.94 8.12 22.73
C LYS A 282 -0.03 9.04 21.91
N ILE A 283 0.54 8.56 20.79
CA ILE A 283 1.43 9.36 19.94
C ILE A 283 0.59 10.22 18.96
N ARG A 284 -0.22 11.14 19.50
CA ARG A 284 -0.98 12.15 18.73
C ARG A 284 -0.66 13.59 19.12
N GLY A 285 0.27 13.80 20.05
CA GLY A 285 0.57 15.13 20.60
C GLY A 285 1.97 15.61 20.25
N SER A 286 2.04 16.80 19.63
CA SER A 286 3.15 17.75 19.68
C SER A 286 4.38 17.47 18.81
N VAL A 287 4.44 18.12 17.64
CA VAL A 287 5.71 18.63 17.09
C VAL A 287 5.48 20.06 16.57
N THR A 288 6.05 21.05 17.27
CA THR A 288 6.23 22.42 16.78
C THR A 288 7.73 22.71 16.59
N SER A 289 8.09 22.90 15.32
CA SER A 289 9.06 23.81 14.69
C SER A 289 10.44 24.14 15.30
N ARG A 290 11.47 23.91 14.45
CA ARG A 290 12.74 24.67 14.14
C ARG A 290 13.71 24.94 15.31
N GLU A 291 15.04 24.76 15.26
CA GLU A 291 16.07 24.73 14.21
C GLU A 291 17.40 24.11 14.79
N ILE A 292 18.47 24.08 13.96
CA ILE A 292 19.85 23.52 14.12
C ILE A 292 19.98 22.07 13.61
N LEU A 293 20.49 21.90 12.38
CA LEU A 293 20.18 20.76 11.48
C LEU A 293 21.34 19.83 11.09
N THR A 294 22.42 19.69 11.86
CA THR A 294 23.48 18.71 11.50
C THR A 294 23.82 17.74 12.63
N ASP A 295 24.06 18.24 13.84
CA ASP A 295 24.36 17.37 14.98
C ASP A 295 23.10 16.73 15.56
N LYS A 296 21.98 17.46 15.58
CA LYS A 296 20.66 16.91 15.95
C LYS A 296 20.18 15.86 14.97
N GLU A 297 20.51 15.94 13.68
CA GLU A 297 20.12 14.91 12.71
C GLU A 297 20.87 13.60 12.95
N LYS A 298 22.17 13.67 13.29
CA LYS A 298 22.94 12.49 13.69
C LYS A 298 22.45 11.89 15.01
N GLU A 299 22.18 12.73 16.01
CA GLU A 299 21.62 12.29 17.29
C GLU A 299 20.21 11.69 17.12
N LYS A 300 19.37 12.31 16.28
CA LYS A 300 18.04 11.82 15.95
C LYS A 300 18.10 10.49 15.20
N ASN A 301 18.94 10.37 14.17
CA ASN A 301 19.12 9.10 13.44
C ASN A 301 19.64 7.99 14.37
N SER A 302 20.53 8.33 15.31
CA SER A 302 21.00 7.41 16.35
C SER A 302 19.88 7.00 17.33
N ALA A 303 19.02 7.93 17.72
CA ALA A 303 17.85 7.65 18.56
C ALA A 303 16.81 6.79 17.84
N ASP A 304 16.48 7.10 16.59
CA ASP A 304 15.56 6.35 15.74
C ASP A 304 16.09 4.92 15.50
N ALA A 305 17.38 4.76 15.25
CA ALA A 305 18.00 3.43 15.12
C ALA A 305 17.88 2.59 16.40
N ARG A 306 18.07 3.18 17.59
CA ARG A 306 17.87 2.48 18.88
C ARG A 306 16.40 2.09 19.08
N LEU A 307 15.47 2.96 18.71
CA LEU A 307 14.04 2.69 18.78
C LEU A 307 13.64 1.53 17.86
N PHE A 308 14.08 1.55 16.60
CA PHE A 308 13.86 0.48 15.63
C PHE A 308 14.39 -0.87 16.11
N GLN A 309 15.59 -0.87 16.70
CA GLN A 309 16.17 -2.07 17.29
C GLN A 309 15.31 -2.60 18.46
N THR A 310 14.81 -1.71 19.31
CA THR A 310 13.95 -2.07 20.46
C THR A 310 12.65 -2.73 19.97
N TYR A 311 12.03 -2.24 18.90
CA TYR A 311 10.85 -2.88 18.32
C TYR A 311 11.15 -4.28 17.77
N LEU A 312 12.26 -4.45 17.05
CA LEU A 312 12.68 -5.74 16.51
C LEU A 312 12.99 -6.78 17.60
N GLU A 313 13.72 -6.39 18.64
CA GLU A 313 14.03 -7.25 19.78
C GLU A 313 12.76 -7.67 20.51
N SER A 314 11.87 -6.72 20.75
CA SER A 314 10.61 -6.97 21.43
C SER A 314 9.71 -7.91 20.63
N ALA A 315 9.60 -7.70 19.32
CA ALA A 315 8.86 -8.60 18.42
C ALA A 315 9.45 -10.03 18.44
N LYS A 316 10.77 -10.17 18.47
CA LYS A 316 11.46 -11.47 18.62
C LYS A 316 11.16 -12.14 19.96
N MET A 317 11.21 -11.40 21.06
CA MET A 317 10.87 -11.93 22.38
C MET A 317 9.42 -12.44 22.42
N ILE A 318 8.49 -11.70 21.81
CA ILE A 318 7.10 -12.14 21.67
C ILE A 318 7.05 -13.43 20.84
N ALA A 319 7.68 -13.46 19.67
CA ALA A 319 7.69 -14.62 18.78
C ALA A 319 8.23 -15.89 19.46
N PHE A 320 9.31 -15.78 20.23
CA PHE A 320 9.91 -16.93 20.94
C PHE A 320 9.07 -17.42 22.12
N SER A 321 8.19 -16.58 22.67
CA SER A 321 7.25 -17.01 23.71
C SER A 321 6.02 -17.75 23.15
N LEU A 322 5.79 -17.65 21.83
CA LEU A 322 4.69 -18.32 21.15
C LEU A 322 5.14 -19.70 20.64
N PRO A 323 4.23 -20.69 20.62
CA PRO A 323 4.50 -21.99 20.01
C PRO A 323 5.02 -21.84 18.57
N GLU A 324 5.97 -22.69 18.18
CA GLU A 324 6.47 -22.76 16.79
C GLU A 324 5.31 -23.01 15.81
N PHE A 325 4.53 -24.04 16.11
CA PHE A 325 3.34 -24.40 15.36
C PHE A 325 2.13 -24.22 16.27
N SER A 326 1.17 -23.43 15.83
CA SER A 326 -0.13 -23.35 16.49
C SER A 326 -1.08 -24.32 15.80
N GLU A 327 -1.91 -25.02 16.58
CA GLU A 327 -3.09 -25.68 16.04
C GLU A 327 -3.94 -24.66 15.26
N PRO A 328 -4.63 -25.07 14.18
CA PRO A 328 -5.44 -24.17 13.38
C PRO A 328 -6.43 -23.44 14.28
N CYS A 329 -6.21 -22.13 14.46
CA CYS A 329 -6.93 -21.32 15.45
C CYS A 329 -8.17 -20.62 14.85
N ILE A 330 -8.37 -20.80 13.54
CA ILE A 330 -9.41 -20.12 12.77
C ILE A 330 -10.40 -21.17 12.27
N ASP A 331 -11.58 -21.14 12.87
CA ASP A 331 -12.71 -21.93 12.42
C ASP A 331 -13.15 -21.47 11.03
N VAL A 332 -13.11 -22.40 10.07
CA VAL A 332 -13.65 -22.21 8.73
C VAL A 332 -15.15 -22.42 8.79
N PRO A 333 -15.99 -21.47 8.33
CA PRO A 333 -17.43 -21.66 8.23
C PRO A 333 -17.76 -22.91 7.42
N ALA A 334 -18.81 -23.64 7.81
CA ALA A 334 -19.17 -24.91 7.17
C ALA A 334 -19.52 -24.75 5.68
N GLU A 335 -19.97 -23.56 5.29
CA GLU A 335 -20.34 -23.19 3.92
C GLU A 335 -19.13 -22.83 3.04
N VAL A 336 -17.95 -22.62 3.65
CA VAL A 336 -16.73 -22.26 2.93
C VAL A 336 -15.97 -23.52 2.51
N ASP A 337 -15.90 -23.73 1.20
CA ASP A 337 -15.05 -24.76 0.60
C ASP A 337 -13.56 -24.48 0.88
N ARG A 338 -12.90 -25.41 1.60
CA ARG A 338 -11.50 -25.28 2.02
C ARG A 338 -10.52 -25.19 0.85
N SER A 339 -10.86 -25.72 -0.32
CA SER A 339 -10.02 -25.62 -1.52
C SER A 339 -9.93 -24.19 -2.08
N LEU A 340 -10.83 -23.28 -1.66
CA LEU A 340 -10.78 -21.87 -2.00
C LEU A 340 -9.84 -21.05 -1.10
N ILE A 341 -9.32 -21.66 -0.03
CA ILE A 341 -8.45 -20.98 0.94
C ILE A 341 -7.02 -21.04 0.41
N LEU A 342 -6.60 -19.97 -0.26
CA LEU A 342 -5.28 -19.83 -0.89
C LEU A 342 -4.19 -19.31 0.05
N PHE A 343 -4.44 -19.35 1.37
CA PHE A 343 -3.55 -18.82 2.40
C PHE A 343 -3.62 -19.66 3.66
N ARG A 344 -2.65 -19.49 4.55
CA ARG A 344 -2.60 -20.16 5.84
C ARG A 344 -3.56 -19.49 6.82
N ILE A 345 -4.34 -20.30 7.53
CA ILE A 345 -5.28 -19.93 8.59
C ILE A 345 -4.84 -20.50 9.93
#